data_AF-A0AAJ4Y8G9-F1
#
_entry.id   AF-A0AAJ4Y8G9-F1
#
_cell.length_a   1.000
_cell.length_b   1.000
_cell.length_c   1.000
_cell.angle_alpha   90.00
_cell.angle_beta   90.00
_cell.angle_gamma   90.00
#
_symmetry.space_group_name_H-M   'P 1'
#
loop_
_entity.id
_entity.type
_entity.pdbx_description
1 polymer ?
#
loop_
_entity_poly.entity_id
_entity_poly.type
_entity_poly.pdbx_seq_one_letter_code
_entity_poly.pdbx_strand_id
1 'polypeptide(L)' 'MQVEVTFEGDRISSVRMLQQPNHPQTTAAVPKLIQETLQAQSADIDAVSGATITSDGYVTSLQAALDAKG' A
#
# COMPACT_ATOMS: atom_id res chain seq x y z
N MET A 1 6.32 3.34 -8.22
CA MET A 1 6.24 2.42 -7.06
C MET A 1 5.48 1.20 -7.51
N GLN A 2 5.66 0.07 -6.84
CA GLN A 2 4.95 -1.16 -7.18
C GLN A 2 4.59 -1.90 -5.91
N VAL A 3 3.32 -2.27 -5.77
CA VAL A 3 2.75 -2.99 -4.64
C VAL A 3 2.32 -4.37 -5.10
N GLU A 4 2.59 -5.36 -4.27
CA GLU A 4 2.08 -6.72 -4.39
C GLU A 4 1.09 -6.97 -3.27
N VAL A 5 -0.07 -7.52 -3.61
CA VAL A 5 -1.13 -7.87 -2.66
C VAL A 5 -1.35 -9.37 -2.74
N THR A 6 -1.31 -10.04 -1.59
CA THR A 6 -1.67 -11.45 -1.48
C THR A 6 -3.04 -11.56 -0.83
N PHE A 7 -3.82 -12.51 -1.31
CA PHE A 7 -5.17 -12.77 -0.82
C PHE A 7 -5.30 -14.17 -0.24
N GLU A 8 -6.09 -14.29 0.82
CA GLU A 8 -6.62 -15.55 1.32
C GLU A 8 -8.14 -15.52 1.13
N GLY A 9 -8.59 -16.18 0.05
CA GLY A 9 -9.96 -16.04 -0.45
C GLY A 9 -10.26 -14.59 -0.85
N ASP A 10 -11.27 -13.99 -0.24
CA ASP A 10 -11.69 -12.62 -0.53
C ASP A 10 -10.93 -11.55 0.26
N ARG A 11 -10.15 -11.96 1.28
CA ARG A 11 -9.45 -11.04 2.18
C ARG A 11 -8.01 -10.80 1.74
N ILE A 12 -7.52 -9.59 1.99
CA ILE A 12 -6.09 -9.25 1.87
C ILE A 12 -5.36 -9.88 3.06
N SER A 13 -4.42 -10.79 2.78
CA SER A 13 -3.62 -11.47 3.80
C SER A 13 -2.24 -10.82 3.99
N SER A 14 -1.66 -10.27 2.93
CA SER A 14 -0.41 -9.52 3.01
C SER A 14 -0.26 -8.48 1.91
N VAL A 15 0.54 -7.46 2.19
CA VAL A 15 0.90 -6.42 1.22
C VAL A 15 2.40 -6.17 1.31
N ARG A 16 3.06 -6.04 0.15
CA ARG A 16 4.50 -5.81 0.05
C ARG A 16 4.85 -4.78 -1.00
N MET A 17 5.82 -3.92 -0.69
CA MET A 17 6.41 -3.01 -1.67
C MET A 17 7.47 -3.76 -2.50
N LEU A 18 7.23 -3.92 -3.80
CA LEU A 18 8.22 -4.45 -4.75
C LEU A 18 9.21 -3.38 -5.18
N GLN A 19 8.73 -2.14 -5.33
CA GLN A 19 9.54 -1.01 -5.74
C GLN A 19 9.10 0.25 -5.00
N GLN A 20 10.06 0.89 -4.33
CA GLN A 20 9.86 2.14 -3.61
C GLN A 20 11.10 3.04 -3.71
N PRO A 21 10.95 4.38 -3.63
CA PRO A 21 12.08 5.29 -3.51
C PRO A 21 12.94 4.95 -2.30
N ASN A 22 14.25 5.09 -2.45
CA ASN A 22 15.18 4.95 -1.33
C ASN A 22 15.27 6.28 -0.57
N HIS A 23 14.28 6.56 0.27
CA HIS A 23 14.20 7.78 1.08
C HIS A 23 13.69 7.47 2.50
N PRO A 24 14.25 8.08 3.57
CA PRO A 24 13.86 7.77 4.95
C PRO A 24 12.35 7.93 5.23
N GLN A 25 11.74 8.95 4.63
CA GLN A 25 10.29 9.19 4.77
C GLN A 25 9.47 8.04 4.16
N THR A 26 9.89 7.51 3.00
CA THR A 26 9.25 6.36 2.37
C THR A 26 9.38 5.12 3.25
N THR A 27 10.60 4.83 3.74
CA THR A 27 10.85 3.69 4.63
C THR A 27 10.03 3.76 5.91
N ALA A 28 9.83 4.95 6.47
CA ALA A 28 9.03 5.14 7.69
C ALA A 28 7.50 5.06 7.43
N ALA A 29 7.04 5.44 6.24
CA ALA A 29 5.62 5.44 5.88
C ALA A 29 5.11 4.04 5.50
N VAL A 30 5.92 3.24 4.82
CA VAL A 30 5.51 1.95 4.23
C VAL A 30 4.91 0.98 5.25
N PRO A 31 5.48 0.76 6.45
CA PRO A 31 4.87 -0.12 7.44
C PRO A 31 3.48 0.36 7.90
N LYS A 32 3.28 1.69 7.99
CA LYS A 32 2.00 2.27 8.40
C LYS A 32 0.94 2.07 7.32
N LEU A 33 1.30 2.37 6.07
CA LEU A 33 0.42 2.17 4.91
C LEU A 33 0.00 0.70 4.76
N ILE A 34 0.93 -0.24 4.92
CA ILE A 34 0.63 -1.68 4.89
C ILE A 34 -0.34 -2.05 6.01
N GLN A 35 -0.10 -1.57 7.24
CA GLN A 35 -0.97 -1.86 8.38
C GLN A 35 -2.39 -1.33 8.14
N GLU A 36 -2.53 -0.10 7.64
CA GLU A 36 -3.83 0.49 7.32
C GLU A 36 -4.54 -0.29 6.21
N THR A 37 -3.84 -0.70 5.15
CA THR A 37 -4.42 -1.54 4.10
C THR A 37 -4.97 -2.85 4.66
N LEU A 38 -4.21 -3.52 5.53
CA LEU A 38 -4.67 -4.77 6.14
C LEU A 38 -5.88 -4.57 7.05
N GLN A 39 -6.02 -3.40 7.68
CA GLN A 39 -7.18 -3.05 8.50
C GLN A 39 -8.40 -2.68 7.65
N ALA A 40 -8.22 -1.79 6.67
CA ALA A 40 -9.27 -1.29 5.79
C ALA A 40 -9.75 -2.35 4.78
N GLN A 41 -8.89 -3.31 4.43
CA GLN A 41 -9.11 -4.30 3.37
C GLN A 41 -9.41 -3.64 2.00
N SER A 42 -8.87 -2.44 1.78
CA SER A 42 -9.07 -1.62 0.58
C SER A 42 -7.89 -0.67 0.37
N ALA A 43 -7.91 0.09 -0.72
CA ALA A 43 -6.98 1.18 -0.97
C ALA A 43 -7.44 2.53 -0.39
N ASP A 44 -8.61 2.57 0.26
CA ASP A 44 -9.15 3.76 0.92
C ASP A 44 -8.51 3.89 2.31
N ILE A 45 -7.29 4.42 2.33
CA ILE A 45 -6.46 4.59 3.51
C ILE A 45 -5.91 6.01 3.59
N ASP A 46 -5.53 6.43 4.79
CA ASP A 46 -5.08 7.79 5.01
C ASP A 46 -3.63 7.99 4.54
N ALA A 47 -3.34 9.22 4.11
CA ALA A 47 -1.98 9.59 3.79
C ALA A 47 -1.13 9.75 5.05
N VAL A 48 0.12 9.28 5.01
CA VAL A 48 1.07 9.48 6.10
C VAL A 48 1.67 10.89 6.03
N SER A 49 1.52 11.66 7.10
CA SER A 49 2.08 13.03 7.18
C SER A 49 3.59 13.04 6.93
N GLY A 50 4.03 13.92 6.03
CA GLY A 50 5.44 14.02 5.61
C GLY A 50 5.87 12.99 4.57
N ALA A 51 4.95 12.15 4.08
CA ALA A 51 5.22 11.14 3.05
C ALA A 51 4.12 11.13 1.97
N THR A 52 3.58 12.29 1.59
CA THR A 52 2.49 12.44 0.60
C THR A 52 2.79 11.72 -0.71
N ILE A 53 3.96 11.96 -1.32
CA ILE A 53 4.36 11.30 -2.58
C ILE A 53 4.37 9.77 -2.45
N THR A 54 4.79 9.26 -1.28
CA THR A 54 4.79 7.81 -1.02
C THR A 54 3.38 7.28 -0.84
N SER A 55 2.55 8.00 -0.08
CA SER A 55 1.17 7.59 0.20
C SER A 55 0.34 7.56 -1.08
N ASP A 56 0.40 8.61 -1.89
CA ASP A 56 -0.34 8.70 -3.16
C ASP A 56 0.09 7.60 -4.14
N GLY A 57 1.42 7.39 -4.27
CA GLY A 57 1.97 6.36 -5.13
C GLY A 57 1.63 4.94 -4.66
N TYR A 58 1.61 4.72 -3.35
CA TYR A 58 1.20 3.46 -2.75
C TYR A 58 -0.29 3.20 -2.99
N VAL A 59 -1.18 4.14 -2.67
CA VAL A 59 -2.63 4.03 -2.85
C VAL A 59 -2.98 3.74 -4.31
N THR A 60 -2.36 4.47 -5.25
CA THR A 60 -2.58 4.25 -6.69
C THR A 60 -2.16 2.83 -7.11
N SER A 61 -1.01 2.37 -6.63
CA SER A 61 -0.48 1.03 -6.96
C SER A 61 -1.31 -0.08 -6.32
N LEU A 62 -1.78 0.14 -5.09
CA LEU A 62 -2.63 -0.77 -4.35
C LEU A 62 -4.00 -0.91 -5.03
N GLN A 63 -4.66 0.21 -5.37
CA GLN A 63 -5.94 0.19 -6.08
C GLN A 63 -5.83 -0.62 -7.38
N ALA A 64 -4.79 -0.38 -8.18
CA ALA A 64 -4.57 -1.15 -9.40
C ALA A 64 -4.39 -2.66 -9.15
N ALA A 65 -3.72 -3.05 -8.07
CA ALA A 65 -3.57 -4.45 -7.69
C ALA A 65 -4.88 -5.08 -7.20
N LEU A 66 -5.72 -4.33 -6.49
CA LEU A 66 -7.05 -4.76 -6.08
C LEU A 66 -7.98 -4.91 -7.28
N ASP A 67 -7.96 -3.94 -8.19
CA ASP A 67 -8.76 -3.96 -9.42
C ASP A 67 -8.37 -5.13 -10.33
N ALA A 68 -7.09 -5.50 -10.38
CA ALA A 68 -6.62 -6.64 -11.18
C ALA A 68 -7.05 -8.02 -10.64
N LYS A 69 -7.52 -8.10 -9.38
CA LYS A 69 -8.14 -9.32 -8.83
C LYS A 69 -9.58 -9.49 -9.32
N GLY A 70 -10.31 -8.39 -9.53
CA GLY A 70 -11.72 -8.36 -9.92
C GLY A 70 -11.94 -8.57 -11.41
#